data_AF-A4HVE8-F1
#
_entry.id   AF-A4HVE8-F1
#
_cell.length_a   1.000
_cell.length_b   1.000
_cell.length_c   1.000
_cell.angle_alpha   90.00
_cell.angle_beta   90.00
_cell.angle_gamma   90.00
#
_symmetry.space_group_name_H-M   'P 1'
#
loop_
_entity.id
_entity.type
_entity.pdbx_description
1 polymer ?
#
loop_
_entity_poly.entity_id
_entity_poly.type
_entity_poly.pdbx_seq_one_letter_code
_entity_poly.pdbx_strand_id
1 'polypeptide(L)'
;MKEFAELRCQNQLLKAENAVLQRKLEEERAQRRQSQLDENHYNLEAEACREAIEKTDGNAQVLALYDELQRLRKKCDIYAEAVEESRSYFFEMKRLYMEVSPYLRSLSGDSQAHRAASV
;
A
#
# COMPACT_ATOMS: atom_id res chain seq x y z
N MET A 1 0.90 -36.82 -22.92
CA MET A 1 1.37 -35.89 -23.99
C MET A 1 0.60 -34.56 -24.01
N LYS A 2 -0.74 -34.56 -24.02
CA LYS A 2 -1.54 -33.31 -23.99
C LYS A 2 -1.32 -32.46 -22.74
N GLU A 3 -1.42 -33.05 -21.54
CA GLU A 3 -1.15 -32.35 -20.27
C GLU A 3 0.24 -31.71 -20.23
N PHE A 4 1.27 -32.37 -20.77
CA PHE A 4 2.62 -31.81 -20.82
C PHE A 4 2.73 -30.61 -21.78
N ALA A 5 1.99 -30.65 -22.90
CA ALA A 5 1.91 -29.52 -23.82
C ALA A 5 1.15 -28.33 -23.21
N GLU A 6 0.06 -28.60 -22.48
CA GLU A 6 -0.69 -27.59 -21.73
C GLU A 6 0.16 -26.94 -20.63
N LEU A 7 0.87 -27.75 -19.82
CA LEU A 7 1.78 -27.25 -18.80
C LEU A 7 2.94 -26.43 -19.40
N ARG A 8 3.49 -26.83 -20.55
CA ARG A 8 4.50 -26.03 -21.26
C ARG A 8 3.94 -24.67 -21.69
N CYS A 9 2.73 -24.65 -22.25
CA CYS A 9 2.06 -23.41 -22.65
C CYS A 9 1.79 -22.49 -21.45
N GLN A 10 1.25 -23.04 -20.35
CA GLN A 10 1.03 -22.31 -19.11
C GLN A 10 2.35 -21.76 -18.54
N ASN A 11 3.43 -22.56 -18.54
CA ASN A 11 4.72 -22.09 -18.04
C ASN A 11 5.31 -20.96 -18.90
N GLN A 12 5.12 -21.01 -20.22
CA GLN A 12 5.54 -19.93 -21.12
C GLN A 12 4.74 -18.64 -20.86
N LEU A 13 3.43 -18.75 -20.67
CA LEU A 13 2.57 -17.62 -20.28
C LEU A 13 3.01 -17.03 -18.94
N LEU A 14 3.21 -17.86 -17.92
CA LEU A 14 3.68 -17.43 -16.61
C LEU A 14 5.08 -16.78 -16.67
N LYS A 15 5.98 -17.27 -17.51
CA LYS A 15 7.30 -16.63 -17.70
C LYS A 15 7.18 -15.27 -18.36
N ALA A 16 6.32 -15.14 -19.37
CA ALA A 16 6.06 -13.86 -20.04
C ALA A 16 5.44 -12.86 -19.06
N GLU A 17 4.46 -13.29 -18.27
CA GLU A 17 3.82 -12.46 -17.24
C GLU A 17 4.83 -12.04 -16.16
N ASN A 18 5.64 -12.97 -15.65
CA ASN A 18 6.69 -12.65 -14.67
C ASN A 18 7.71 -11.65 -15.23
N ALA A 19 8.11 -11.75 -16.50
CA ALA A 19 9.00 -10.79 -17.12
C ALA A 19 8.38 -9.38 -17.21
N VAL A 20 7.07 -9.29 -17.48
CA VAL A 20 6.33 -8.01 -17.47
C VAL A 20 6.26 -7.45 -16.05
N LEU A 21 5.93 -8.28 -15.06
CA LEU A 21 5.84 -7.87 -13.66
C LEU A 21 7.20 -7.41 -13.11
N GLN A 22 8.29 -8.06 -13.50
CA GLN A 22 9.65 -7.66 -13.13
C GLN A 22 10.00 -6.27 -13.67
N ARG A 23 9.72 -5.99 -14.95
CA ARG A 23 9.94 -4.65 -15.52
C ARG A 23 9.12 -3.58 -14.81
N LYS A 24 7.82 -3.84 -14.58
CA LYS A 24 6.96 -2.91 -13.82
C LYS A 24 7.50 -2.66 -12.42
N LEU A 25 7.97 -3.70 -11.74
CA LEU A 25 8.57 -3.56 -10.41
C LEU A 25 9.86 -2.72 -10.45
N GLU A 26 10.69 -2.88 -11.47
CA GLU A 26 11.90 -2.08 -11.65
C GLU A 26 11.59 -0.61 -11.94
N GLU A 27 10.60 -0.34 -12.80
CA GLU A 27 10.09 1.01 -13.10
C GLU A 27 9.55 1.69 -11.83
N GLU A 28 8.68 1.02 -11.08
CA GLU A 28 8.16 1.49 -9.79
C GLU A 28 9.28 1.79 -8.79
N ARG A 29 10.30 0.91 -8.71
CA ARG A 29 11.47 1.12 -7.85
C ARG A 29 12.33 2.28 -8.30
N ALA A 30 12.43 2.54 -9.60
CA ALA A 30 13.17 3.68 -10.13
C ALA A 30 12.41 4.99 -9.82
N GLN A 31 11.10 5.01 -10.03
CA GLN A 31 10.24 6.15 -9.70
C GLN A 31 10.30 6.50 -8.21
N ARG A 32 10.15 5.51 -7.32
CA ARG A 32 10.25 5.76 -5.87
C ARG A 32 11.61 6.32 -5.46
N ARG A 33 12.70 5.80 -6.04
CA ARG A 33 14.04 6.34 -5.79
C ARG A 33 14.17 7.78 -6.26
N GLN A 34 13.63 8.10 -7.43
CA GLN A 34 13.63 9.48 -7.93
C GLN A 34 12.83 10.40 -7.01
N SER A 35 11.60 10.02 -6.63
CA SER A 35 10.77 10.82 -5.71
C SER A 35 11.45 11.06 -4.36
N GLN A 36 12.14 10.06 -3.81
CA GLN A 36 12.91 10.21 -2.58
C GLN A 36 14.09 11.18 -2.73
N LEU A 37 14.78 11.14 -3.86
CA LEU A 37 15.88 12.08 -4.13
C LEU A 37 15.35 13.52 -4.28
N ASP A 38 14.25 13.71 -5.00
CA ASP A 38 13.62 15.01 -5.18
C ASP A 38 13.12 15.56 -3.84
N GLU A 39 12.46 14.73 -3.03
CA GLU A 39 11.99 15.09 -1.69
C GLU A 39 13.14 15.53 -0.77
N ASN A 40 14.25 14.79 -0.77
CA ASN A 40 15.44 15.14 -0.01
C ASN A 40 16.06 16.45 -0.50
N HIS A 41 16.10 16.67 -1.81
CA HIS A 41 16.61 17.90 -2.39
C HIS A 41 15.79 19.10 -1.96
N TYR A 42 14.45 19.03 -2.06
CA TYR A 42 13.57 20.12 -1.64
C TYR A 42 13.63 20.37 -0.13
N ASN A 43 13.80 19.33 0.69
CA ASN A 43 13.97 19.49 2.12
C ASN A 43 15.25 20.27 2.45
N LEU A 44 16.38 19.92 1.81
CA LEU A 44 17.65 20.62 2.01
C LEU A 44 17.60 22.08 1.55
N GLU A 45 16.97 22.36 0.41
CA GLU A 45 16.78 23.73 -0.06
C GLU A 45 15.90 24.55 0.88
N ALA A 46 14.81 23.96 1.38
CA ALA A 46 13.91 24.62 2.32
C ALA A 46 14.60 24.91 3.66
N GLU A 47 15.45 23.99 4.14
CA GLU A 47 16.26 24.19 5.35
C GLU A 47 17.28 25.32 5.17
N ALA A 48 17.99 25.36 4.03
CA ALA A 48 18.92 26.45 3.73
C ALA A 48 18.23 27.82 3.66
N CYS A 49 17.05 27.89 3.03
CA CYS A 49 16.22 29.09 3.01
C CYS A 49 15.76 29.49 4.42
N ARG A 50 15.31 28.53 5.24
CA ARG A 50 14.91 28.77 6.64
C ARG A 50 16.06 29.40 7.43
N GLU A 51 17.26 28.83 7.34
CA GLU A 51 18.44 29.34 8.05
C GLU A 51 18.87 30.73 7.57
N ALA A 52 18.75 31.02 6.27
CA ALA A 52 19.07 32.34 5.72
C ALA A 52 18.09 33.41 6.22
N ILE A 53 16.79 33.08 6.31
CA ILE A 53 15.76 33.96 6.84
C ILE A 53 15.98 34.16 8.35
N GLU A 54 16.22 33.09 9.10
CA GLU A 54 16.45 33.14 10.55
C GLU A 54 17.63 34.05 10.94
N LYS A 55 18.69 34.07 10.12
CA LYS A 55 19.83 34.99 10.28
C LYS A 55 19.48 36.45 10.02
N THR A 56 18.48 36.72 9.19
CA THR A 56 18.09 38.07 8.75
C THR A 56 16.98 38.65 9.64
N ASP A 57 15.97 37.85 9.93
CA ASP A 57 14.82 38.16 10.79
C ASP A 57 14.32 36.88 11.46
N GLY A 58 14.79 36.63 12.69
CA GLY A 58 14.39 35.46 13.47
C GLY A 58 12.91 35.46 13.91
N ASN A 59 12.20 36.58 13.78
CA ASN A 59 10.77 36.68 14.08
C ASN A 59 9.90 36.69 12.81
N ALA A 60 10.50 36.42 11.64
CA ALA A 60 9.77 36.44 10.40
C ALA A 60 8.59 35.46 10.45
N GLN A 61 7.37 35.93 10.17
CA GLN A 61 6.14 35.12 10.19
C GLN A 61 6.24 33.88 9.30
N VAL A 62 7.04 33.94 8.23
CA VAL A 62 7.29 32.80 7.33
C VAL A 62 7.97 31.62 8.03
N LEU A 63 8.79 31.86 9.06
CA LEU A 63 9.43 30.79 9.84
C LEU A 63 8.38 30.03 10.65
N ALA A 64 7.45 30.74 11.29
CA ALA A 64 6.33 30.12 12.01
C ALA A 64 5.42 29.30 11.06
N LEU A 65 5.17 29.81 9.85
CA LEU A 65 4.42 29.06 8.82
C LEU A 65 5.17 27.81 8.36
N TYR A 66 6.48 27.90 8.17
CA TYR A 66 7.32 26.76 7.83
C TYR A 66 7.26 25.67 8.92
N ASP A 67 7.39 26.06 10.19
CA ASP A 67 7.30 25.12 11.32
C ASP A 67 5.91 24.47 11.41
N GLU A 68 4.85 25.23 11.16
CA GLU A 68 3.50 24.68 11.13
C GLU A 68 3.30 23.69 9.98
N LEU A 69 3.81 24.00 8.78
CA LEU A 69 3.77 23.10 7.63
C LEU A 69 4.56 21.81 7.90
N GLN A 70 5.74 21.90 8.49
CA GLN A 70 6.53 20.73 8.88
C GLN A 70 5.80 19.86 9.91
N ARG A 71 5.15 20.48 10.89
CA ARG A 71 4.34 19.77 11.88
C ARG A 71 3.13 19.08 11.23
N LEU A 72 2.46 19.74 10.28
CA LEU A 72 1.33 19.17 9.55
C LEU A 72 1.78 18.01 8.66
N ARG A 73 2.91 18.12 7.97
CA ARG A 73 3.49 17.03 7.17
C ARG A 73 3.72 15.78 8.02
N LYS A 74 4.38 15.92 9.17
CA LYS A 74 4.58 14.79 10.10
C LYS A 74 3.28 14.14 10.54
N LYS A 75 2.20 14.92 10.73
CA LYS A 75 0.88 14.35 11.05
C LYS A 75 0.28 13.61 9.87
N CYS A 76 0.43 14.13 8.65
CA CYS A 76 0.00 13.44 7.44
C CYS A 76 0.73 12.11 7.26
N ASP A 77 2.04 12.05 7.56
CA ASP A 77 2.82 10.80 7.49
C ASP A 77 2.25 9.75 8.45
N ILE A 78 1.96 10.13 9.70
CA ILE A 78 1.32 9.24 10.69
C ILE A 78 -0.06 8.77 10.20
N TYR A 79 -0.87 9.65 9.62
CA TYR A 79 -2.18 9.25 9.08
C TYR A 79 -2.06 8.33 7.86
N ALA A 80 -1.07 8.55 6.99
CA ALA A 80 -0.81 7.69 5.84
C ALA A 80 -0.40 6.29 6.29
N GLU A 81 0.49 6.18 7.29
CA GLU A 81 0.87 4.90 7.90
C GLU A 81 -0.33 4.16 8.50
N ALA A 82 -1.17 4.85 9.28
CA ALA A 82 -2.37 4.26 9.89
C ALA A 82 -3.40 3.79 8.83
N VAL A 83 -3.50 4.49 7.70
CA VAL A 83 -4.37 4.08 6.58
C VAL A 83 -3.81 2.83 5.89
N GLU A 84 -2.50 2.73 5.67
CA GLU A 84 -1.89 1.54 5.07
C GLU A 84 -1.97 0.33 6.00
N GLU A 85 -1.85 0.53 7.31
CA GLU A 85 -2.07 -0.50 8.32
C GLU A 85 -3.54 -0.98 8.30
N SER A 86 -4.50 -0.04 8.31
CA SER A 86 -5.93 -0.35 8.21
C SER A 86 -6.28 -1.11 6.93
N ARG A 87 -5.64 -0.77 5.80
CA ARG A 87 -5.77 -1.46 4.53
C ARG A 87 -5.24 -2.89 4.60
N SER A 88 -4.12 -3.10 5.29
CA SER A 88 -3.56 -4.44 5.53
C SER A 88 -4.52 -5.31 6.35
N TYR A 89 -5.09 -4.77 7.43
CA TYR A 89 -6.12 -5.45 8.22
C TYR A 89 -7.37 -5.77 7.41
N PHE A 90 -7.81 -4.87 6.53
CA PHE A 90 -8.94 -5.14 5.64
C PHE A 90 -8.70 -6.35 4.72
N PHE A 91 -7.51 -6.45 4.12
CA PHE A 91 -7.17 -7.61 3.28
C PHE A 91 -7.11 -8.91 4.08
N GLU A 92 -6.58 -8.87 5.30
CA GLU A 92 -6.56 -10.03 6.19
C GLU A 92 -7.97 -10.46 6.61
N MET A 93 -8.83 -9.52 7.01
CA MET A 93 -10.24 -9.81 7.33
C MET A 93 -10.97 -10.39 6.12
N LYS A 94 -10.74 -9.84 4.91
CA LYS A 94 -11.31 -10.38 3.68
C LYS A 94 -10.84 -11.81 3.41
N ARG A 95 -9.55 -12.10 3.61
CA ARG A 95 -9.00 -13.46 3.50
C ARG A 95 -9.69 -14.40 4.48
N LEU A 96 -9.73 -14.04 5.76
CA LEU A 96 -10.37 -14.85 6.81
C LEU A 96 -11.86 -15.09 6.52
N TYR A 97 -12.57 -14.06 6.07
CA TYR A 97 -13.97 -14.20 5.65
C TYR A 97 -14.11 -15.20 4.50
N MET A 98 -13.24 -15.12 3.48
CA MET A 98 -13.24 -16.06 2.36
C MET A 98 -12.94 -17.49 2.80
N GLU A 99 -12.01 -17.69 3.74
CA GLU A 99 -11.66 -18.99 4.31
C GLU A 99 -12.80 -19.58 5.16
N VAL A 100 -13.52 -18.75 5.92
CA VAL A 100 -14.61 -19.19 6.82
C VAL A 100 -15.94 -19.36 6.09
N SER A 101 -16.20 -18.60 5.01
CA SER A 101 -17.48 -18.60 4.29
C SER A 101 -17.98 -19.97 3.80
N PRO A 102 -17.14 -20.94 3.38
CA PRO A 102 -17.59 -22.27 2.97
C PRO A 102 -18.13 -23.07 4.17
N TYR A 103 -17.48 -22.98 5.32
CA TYR A 103 -17.90 -23.67 6.55
C TYR A 103 -19.22 -23.11 7.11
N LEU A 104 -19.41 -21.79 7.04
CA LEU A 104 -20.69 -21.18 7.42
C LEU A 104 -21.83 -21.61 6.48
N ARG A 105 -21.53 -21.75 5.17
CA ARG A 105 -22.50 -22.25 4.19
C ARG A 105 -22.85 -23.72 4.41
N SER A 106 -21.88 -24.58 4.75
CA SER A 106 -22.17 -25.99 5.07
C SER A 106 -23.03 -26.10 6.33
N LEU A 107 -22.70 -25.37 7.41
CA LEU A 107 -23.50 -25.35 8.66
C LEU A 107 -24.93 -24.85 8.44
N SER A 108 -25.12 -23.88 7.53
CA SER A 108 -26.44 -23.34 7.19
C SER A 108 -27.25 -24.32 6.33
N GLY A 109 -26.60 -25.04 5.41
CA GLY A 109 -27.22 -26.12 4.64
C GLY A 109 -27.69 -27.26 5.53
N ASP A 110 -26.86 -27.65 6.50
CA ASP A 110 -27.21 -28.67 7.50
C ASP A 110 -28.34 -28.20 8.44
N SER A 111 -28.37 -26.91 8.78
CA SER A 111 -29.48 -26.33 9.55
C SER A 111 -30.82 -26.31 8.79
N GLN A 112 -30.80 -26.13 7.46
CA GLN A 112 -32.01 -26.26 6.64
C GLN A 112 -32.44 -27.73 6.50
N ALA A 113 -31.50 -28.67 6.37
CA ALA A 113 -31.80 -30.10 6.36
C ALA A 113 -32.42 -30.56 7.69
N HIS A 114 -31.91 -30.08 8.83
CA HIS A 114 -32.48 -30.38 10.14
C HIS A 114 -33.87 -29.76 10.36
N ARG A 115 -34.15 -28.54 9.88
CA ARG A 115 -35.51 -27.96 9.93
C ARG A 115 -36.50 -28.69 9.02
N ALA A 116 -36.08 -29.12 7.83
CA ALA A 116 -36.94 -29.89 6.94
C ALA A 116 -37.26 -31.29 7.50
N ALA A 117 -36.38 -31.85 8.33
CA ALA A 117 -36.60 -33.14 9.00
C ALA A 117 -37.41 -33.04 10.30
N SER A 118 -37.74 -31.83 10.79
CA SER A 118 -38.49 -31.62 12.04
C SER A 118 -39.91 -31.07 11.85
N VAL A 119 -40.42 -31.06 10.61
CA VAL A 119 -41.82 -30.81 10.23
C VAL A 119 -42.40 -32.08 9.60
#